data_AF-A0A409Y6M2-F1
#
_entry.id   AF-A0A409Y6M2-F1
#
_cell.length_a   1.000
_cell.length_b   1.000
_cell.length_c   1.000
_cell.angle_alpha   90.00
_cell.angle_beta   90.00
_cell.angle_gamma   90.00
#
_symmetry.space_group_name_H-M   'P 1'
#
loop_
_entity.id
_entity.type
_entity.pdbx_description
1 polymer ?
#
loop_
_entity_poly.entity_id
_entity_poly.type
_entity_poly.pdbx_seq_one_letter_code
_entity_poly.pdbx_strand_id
1 'polypeptide(L)'
;MAPRGLSHEEKRVKLLEIFHESNTRKDALGKLMQLKKDYCSLEAELNAYGDSNPTKVEEMKRGAFLCKEAALRWTDNYSVLLGYFRRQTGIDVQDIRQYLEIGDDYEDLE
;
A
#
# COMPACT_ATOMS: atom_id res chain seq x y z
N MET A 1 -39.78 16.48 56.04
CA MET A 1 -40.12 15.04 55.97
C MET A 1 -38.83 14.28 55.68
N ALA A 2 -38.35 13.44 56.61
CA ALA A 2 -37.18 12.60 56.36
C ALA A 2 -37.52 11.53 55.31
N PRO A 3 -36.62 11.22 54.36
CA PRO A 3 -36.87 10.17 53.38
C PRO A 3 -37.06 8.83 54.11
N ARG A 4 -38.12 8.09 53.75
CA ARG A 4 -38.35 6.75 54.28
C ARG A 4 -37.17 5.86 53.89
N GLY A 5 -36.64 5.11 54.86
CA GLY A 5 -35.58 4.14 54.59
C GLY A 5 -36.08 3.03 53.68
N LEU A 6 -35.20 2.53 52.80
CA LEU A 6 -35.50 1.43 51.88
C LEU A 6 -35.90 0.17 52.65
N SER A 7 -36.94 -0.50 52.16
CA SER A 7 -37.34 -1.83 52.60
C SER A 7 -36.23 -2.86 52.33
N HIS A 8 -36.24 -3.96 53.08
CA HIS A 8 -35.28 -5.05 52.90
C HIS A 8 -35.27 -5.57 51.46
N GLU A 9 -36.43 -5.64 50.81
CA GLU A 9 -36.53 -6.12 49.42
C GLU A 9 -35.95 -5.12 48.42
N GLU A 10 -36.19 -3.81 48.62
CA GLU A 10 -35.61 -2.76 47.77
C GLU A 10 -34.08 -2.70 47.87
N LYS A 11 -33.53 -2.98 49.07
CA LYS A 11 -32.06 -3.10 49.26
C LYS A 11 -31.48 -4.30 48.50
N ARG A 12 -32.20 -5.43 48.44
CA ARG A 12 -31.77 -6.64 47.72
C ARG A 12 -31.75 -6.41 46.20
N VAL A 13 -32.81 -5.82 45.66
CA VAL A 13 -32.91 -5.51 44.21
C VAL A 13 -31.79 -4.56 43.80
N LYS A 14 -31.58 -3.47 44.55
CA LYS A 14 -30.53 -2.49 44.24
C LYS A 14 -29.12 -3.08 44.33
N LEU A 15 -28.89 -4.01 45.25
CA LEU A 15 -27.62 -4.73 45.35
C LEU A 15 -27.37 -5.65 44.14
N LEU A 16 -28.42 -6.34 43.67
CA LEU A 16 -28.34 -7.20 42.49
C LEU A 16 -28.10 -6.41 41.19
N GLU A 17 -28.72 -5.23 41.05
CA GLU A 17 -28.48 -4.31 39.94
C GLU A 17 -27.04 -3.82 39.91
N ILE A 18 -26.51 -3.33 41.04
CA ILE A 18 -25.11 -2.90 41.16
C ILE A 18 -24.15 -4.04 40.84
N PHE A 19 -24.47 -5.27 41.27
CA PHE A 19 -23.65 -6.44 40.97
C PHE A 19 -23.68 -6.79 39.48
N HIS A 20 -24.84 -6.74 38.83
CA HIS A 20 -24.97 -6.94 37.39
C HIS A 20 -24.22 -5.87 36.59
N GLU A 21 -24.38 -4.59 36.92
CA GLU A 21 -23.63 -3.49 36.28
C GLU A 21 -22.12 -3.63 36.47
N SER A 22 -21.68 -4.10 37.64
CA SER A 22 -20.26 -4.37 37.92
C SER A 22 -19.71 -5.52 37.05
N ASN A 23 -20.51 -6.57 36.83
CA ASN A 23 -20.11 -7.69 35.98
C ASN A 23 -20.11 -7.34 34.49
N THR A 24 -21.15 -6.65 33.99
CA THR A 24 -21.17 -6.18 32.60
C THR A 24 -20.02 -5.24 32.29
N ARG A 25 -19.65 -4.36 33.25
CA ARG A 25 -18.47 -3.50 33.13
C ARG A 25 -17.17 -4.32 33.08
N LYS A 26 -17.02 -5.34 33.93
CA LYS A 26 -15.84 -6.22 33.92
C LYS A 26 -15.72 -6.97 32.59
N ASP A 27 -16.82 -7.49 32.06
CA ASP A 27 -16.84 -8.20 30.78
C ASP A 27 -16.51 -7.27 29.63
N ALA A 28 -17.06 -6.05 29.62
CA ALA A 28 -16.76 -5.03 28.61
C ALA A 28 -15.27 -4.61 28.65
N LEU A 29 -14.70 -4.45 29.84
CA LEU A 29 -13.27 -4.16 30.00
C LEU A 29 -12.39 -5.33 29.55
N GLY A 30 -12.79 -6.57 29.83
CA GLY A 30 -12.11 -7.76 29.34
C GLY A 30 -12.11 -7.83 27.82
N LYS A 31 -13.26 -7.59 27.19
CA LYS A 31 -13.38 -7.49 25.72
C LYS A 31 -12.52 -6.38 25.15
N LEU A 32 -12.54 -5.19 25.76
CA LEU A 32 -11.73 -4.06 25.31
C LEU A 32 -10.23 -4.37 25.39
N MET A 33 -9.78 -5.06 26.44
CA MET A 33 -8.40 -5.49 26.58
C MET A 33 -8.01 -6.51 25.51
N GLN A 34 -8.89 -7.48 25.23
CA GLN A 34 -8.67 -8.46 24.17
C GLN A 34 -8.62 -7.80 22.79
N LEU A 35 -9.58 -6.94 22.46
CA LEU A 35 -9.61 -6.23 21.17
C LEU A 35 -8.37 -5.35 20.97
N LYS A 36 -7.88 -4.69 22.04
CA LYS A 36 -6.64 -3.92 21.96
C LYS A 36 -5.42 -4.80 21.69
N LYS A 37 -5.36 -5.97 22.32
CA LYS A 37 -4.29 -6.95 22.06
C LYS A 37 -4.33 -7.43 20.62
N ASP A 38 -5.52 -7.78 20.13
CA ASP A 38 -5.73 -8.24 18.76
C ASP A 38 -5.40 -7.14 17.75
N TYR A 39 -5.79 -5.89 18.02
CA TYR A 39 -5.41 -4.74 17.20
C TYR A 39 -3.89 -4.60 17.09
N CYS A 40 -3.16 -4.68 18.20
CA CYS A 40 -1.69 -4.59 18.18
C CYS A 40 -1.05 -5.74 17.39
N SER A 41 -1.57 -6.98 17.48
CA SER A 41 -1.03 -8.09 16.67
C SER A 41 -1.35 -7.92 15.19
N LEU A 42 -2.59 -7.53 14.85
CA LEU A 42 -2.99 -7.31 13.45
C LEU A 42 -2.23 -6.13 12.84
N GLU A 43 -1.98 -5.06 13.59
CA GLU A 43 -1.19 -3.92 13.13
C GLU A 43 0.28 -4.30 12.92
N ALA A 44 0.85 -5.16 13.78
CA ALA A 44 2.19 -5.70 13.59
C ALA A 44 2.27 -6.60 12.34
N GLU A 45 1.28 -7.47 12.13
CA GLU A 45 1.18 -8.29 10.92
C GLU A 45 1.03 -7.41 9.68
N LEU A 46 0.12 -6.44 9.69
CA LEU A 46 -0.11 -5.51 8.57
C LEU A 46 1.17 -4.74 8.22
N ASN A 47 1.92 -4.27 9.22
CA ASN A 47 3.20 -3.60 9.01
C ASN A 47 4.27 -4.56 8.46
N ALA A 48 4.28 -5.83 8.90
CA ALA A 48 5.15 -6.85 8.30
C ALA A 48 4.80 -7.14 6.83
N TYR A 49 3.54 -6.97 6.45
CA TYR A 49 3.08 -7.02 5.05
C TYR A 49 3.14 -5.67 4.31
N GLY A 50 3.70 -4.62 4.94
CA GLY A 50 3.74 -3.25 4.39
C GLY A 50 4.40 -3.14 3.02
N ASP A 51 5.38 -4.00 2.74
CA ASP A 51 6.08 -4.08 1.45
C ASP A 51 5.26 -4.80 0.36
N SER A 52 4.19 -5.49 0.74
CA SER A 52 3.34 -6.31 -0.15
C SER A 52 1.95 -5.72 -0.38
N ASN A 53 1.78 -4.39 -0.29
CA ASN A 53 0.51 -3.78 -0.65
C ASN A 53 0.22 -4.08 -2.15
N PRO A 54 -0.80 -4.90 -2.46
CA PRO A 54 -1.02 -5.37 -3.82
C PRO A 54 -1.31 -4.21 -4.77
N THR A 55 -2.01 -3.17 -4.31
CA THR A 55 -2.31 -1.99 -5.13
C THR A 55 -1.05 -1.23 -5.52
N LYS A 56 -0.14 -0.97 -4.57
CA LYS A 56 1.13 -0.28 -4.86
C LYS A 56 2.04 -1.12 -5.77
N VAL A 57 2.08 -2.43 -5.56
CA VAL A 57 2.84 -3.36 -6.41
C VAL A 57 2.30 -3.35 -7.84
N GLU A 58 0.98 -3.39 -8.02
CA GLU A 58 0.37 -3.34 -9.35
C GLU A 58 0.56 -1.98 -10.03
N GLU A 59 0.51 -0.87 -9.29
CA GLU A 59 0.85 0.47 -9.80
C GLU A 59 2.30 0.52 -10.31
N MET A 60 3.25 0.01 -9.53
CA MET A 60 4.65 -0.05 -9.91
C MET A 60 4.87 -0.94 -11.14
N LYS A 61 4.22 -2.11 -11.20
CA LYS A 61 4.28 -3.00 -12.37
C LYS A 61 3.73 -2.34 -13.63
N ARG A 62 2.61 -1.64 -13.52
CA ARG A 62 2.03 -0.88 -14.64
C ARG A 62 2.97 0.23 -15.11
N GLY A 63 3.57 0.96 -14.16
CA GLY A 63 4.60 1.95 -14.47
C GLY A 63 5.78 1.35 -15.22
N ALA A 64 6.34 0.26 -14.70
CA ALA A 64 7.46 -0.46 -15.32
C ALA A 64 7.11 -0.96 -16.73
N PHE A 65 5.91 -1.50 -16.92
CA PHE A 65 5.43 -1.94 -18.24
C PHE A 65 5.39 -0.78 -19.23
N LEU A 66 4.79 0.36 -18.86
CA LEU A 66 4.73 1.54 -19.73
C LEU A 66 6.11 2.11 -20.05
N CYS A 67 7.02 2.14 -19.08
CA CYS A 67 8.41 2.54 -19.30
C CYS A 67 9.11 1.61 -20.30
N LYS A 68 8.92 0.29 -20.18
CA LYS A 68 9.48 -0.68 -21.13
C LYS A 68 8.93 -0.45 -22.54
N GLU A 69 7.62 -0.35 -22.69
CA GLU A 69 6.97 -0.10 -24.00
C GLU A 69 7.43 1.22 -24.62
N ALA A 70 7.58 2.27 -23.81
CA ALA A 70 8.09 3.55 -24.29
C ALA A 70 9.55 3.44 -24.76
N ALA A 71 10.40 2.73 -24.02
CA ALA A 71 11.79 2.51 -24.38
C ALA A 71 11.91 1.73 -25.70
N LEU A 72 11.18 0.61 -25.84
CA LEU A 72 11.13 -0.18 -27.08
C LEU A 72 10.70 0.68 -28.29
N ARG A 73 9.63 1.48 -28.12
CA ARG A 73 9.15 2.33 -29.21
C ARG A 73 10.15 3.42 -29.61
N TRP A 74 10.91 3.96 -28.66
CA TRP A 74 11.97 4.91 -28.98
C TRP A 74 13.18 4.24 -29.66
N THR A 75 13.53 3.02 -29.26
CA THR A 75 14.55 2.20 -29.94
C THR A 75 14.15 1.90 -31.39
N ASP A 76 12.89 1.54 -31.63
CA ASP A 76 12.36 1.33 -32.99
C ASP A 76 12.43 2.62 -33.82
N ASN A 77 11.98 3.74 -33.25
CA ASN A 77 12.03 5.04 -33.91
C ASN A 77 13.47 5.43 -34.29
N TYR A 78 14.41 5.20 -33.38
CA TYR A 78 15.83 5.44 -33.62
C TYR A 78 16.37 4.56 -34.76
N SER A 79 16.05 3.26 -34.76
CA SER A 79 16.42 2.32 -35.83
C SER A 79 15.88 2.75 -37.20
N VAL A 80 14.64 3.22 -37.25
CA VAL A 80 14.04 3.75 -38.49
C VAL A 80 14.77 5.01 -38.96
N LEU A 81 15.09 5.92 -38.05
CA LEU A 81 15.82 7.15 -38.34
C LEU A 81 17.23 6.86 -38.88
N LEU A 82 17.98 5.97 -38.22
CA LEU A 82 19.29 5.51 -38.69
C LEU A 82 19.19 4.93 -40.11
N GLY A 83 18.19 4.06 -40.35
CA GLY A 83 17.95 3.47 -41.65
C GLY A 83 17.66 4.52 -42.74
N TYR A 84 16.90 5.56 -42.40
CA TYR A 84 16.59 6.65 -43.32
C TYR A 84 17.85 7.45 -43.69
N PHE A 85 18.59 7.96 -42.71
CA PHE A 85 19.77 8.80 -42.99
C PHE A 85 20.86 8.01 -43.71
N ARG A 86 21.11 6.77 -43.31
CA ARG A 86 22.09 5.91 -43.99
C ARG A 86 21.75 5.67 -45.46
N ARG A 87 20.46 5.45 -45.79
CA ARG A 87 20.03 5.12 -47.16
C ARG A 87 19.80 6.35 -48.04
N GLN A 88 19.24 7.43 -47.50
CA GLN A 88 18.80 8.59 -48.29
C GLN A 88 19.84 9.71 -48.37
N THR A 89 20.62 9.89 -47.30
CA THR A 89 21.56 11.01 -47.18
C THR A 89 23.02 10.58 -47.20
N GLY A 90 23.30 9.29 -47.00
CA GLY A 90 24.65 8.73 -46.98
C GLY A 90 25.49 9.13 -45.76
N ILE A 91 24.86 9.71 -44.73
CA ILE A 91 25.51 10.08 -43.47
C ILE A 91 25.94 8.82 -42.72
N ASP A 92 27.13 8.86 -42.12
CA ASP A 92 27.65 7.75 -41.33
C ASP A 92 26.90 7.58 -40.01
N VAL A 93 26.80 6.33 -39.55
CA VAL A 93 26.09 5.99 -38.33
C VAL A 93 26.76 6.62 -37.09
N GLN A 94 28.08 6.77 -37.09
CA GLN A 94 28.81 7.37 -35.98
C GLN A 94 28.51 8.86 -35.84
N ASP A 95 28.40 9.59 -36.95
CA ASP A 95 28.04 11.02 -36.92
C ASP A 95 26.63 11.21 -36.33
N ILE A 96 25.69 10.32 -36.66
CA ILE A 96 24.32 10.35 -36.11
C ILE A 96 24.33 10.03 -34.62
N ARG A 97 25.09 9.00 -34.19
CA ARG A 97 25.23 8.64 -32.78
C ARG A 97 25.83 9.77 -31.96
N GLN A 98 26.90 10.39 -32.46
CA GLN A 98 27.52 11.54 -31.82
C GLN A 98 26.55 12.72 -31.72
N TYR A 99 25.78 13.01 -32.77
CA TYR A 99 24.79 14.09 -32.77
C TYR A 99 23.64 13.85 -31.78
N LEU A 100 23.20 12.60 -31.65
CA LEU A 100 22.14 12.21 -30.71
C LEU A 100 22.66 11.91 -29.30
N GLU A 101 23.95 12.12 -29.04
CA GLU A 101 24.61 11.85 -27.76
C GLU A 101 24.43 10.39 -27.28
N ILE A 102 24.45 9.45 -28.24
CA ILE A 102 24.32 8.02 -27.97
C ILE A 102 25.69 7.46 -27.63
N GLY A 103 25.82 6.87 -26.44
CA GLY A 103 27.03 6.23 -25.96
C GLY A 103 27.46 5.03 -26.80
N ASP A 104 28.76 4.72 -26.77
CA ASP A 104 29.33 3.55 -27.44
C ASP A 104 28.85 2.22 -26.83
N ASP A 105 28.37 2.25 -25.59
CA ASP A 105 27.78 1.15 -24.83
C ASP A 105 26.28 0.96 -25.12
N TYR A 106 25.70 1.75 -26.01
CA TYR A 106 24.29 1.61 -26.38
C TYR A 106 24.04 0.31 -27.15
N GLU A 107 23.20 -0.53 -26.55
CA GLU A 107 22.62 -1.74 -27.15
C GLU A 107 21.11 -1.56 -27.35
N ASP A 108 20.59 -2.06 -28.47
CA ASP A 108 19.16 -2.09 -28.71
C ASP A 108 18.47 -3.03 -27.71
N LEU A 109 17.29 -2.63 -27.23
CA LEU A 109 16.51 -3.43 -26.29
C LEU A 109 15.81 -4.59 -27.01
N GLU A 110 15.87 -5.80 -26.44
CA GLU A 110 15.08 -6.99 -26.83
C GLU A 110 13.75 -7.13 -26.07
#